data_AF-A0A9P7KAK8-F1
#
_entry.id   AF-A0A9P7KAK8-F1
#
_cell.length_a   1.000
_cell.length_b   1.000
_cell.length_c   1.000
_cell.angle_alpha   90.00
_cell.angle_beta   90.00
_cell.angle_gamma   90.00
#
_symmetry.space_group_name_H-M   'P 1'
#
loop_
_entity.id
_entity.type
_entity.pdbx_description
1 polymer ?
#
loop_
_entity_poly.entity_id
_entity_poly.type
_entity_poly.pdbx_seq_one_letter_code
_entity_poly.pdbx_strand_id
1 'polypeptide(L)'
;MSVLGAMIHKAGAGPEPIPHKELTVDNLRDALKFVISPSAKHAASRMAKEIHSEDGVTRGVESFYRHLPLLNMRCDLDPSRLAVWWSTDHCLKLSAFAAQTLADAKQLDMDSLDVHRTKDYNSRKQVSDPVSGGASAIFWTVTHYYAGIAEIF
;
A
#
# COMPACT_ATOMS: atom_id res chain seq x y z
N MET A 1 10.87 -13.19 5.44
CA MET A 1 11.72 -12.80 4.29
C MET A 1 11.35 -11.38 3.88
N SER A 2 12.30 -10.44 3.88
CA SER A 2 11.99 -9.05 3.50
C SER A 2 11.84 -8.94 1.98
N VAL A 3 10.82 -8.23 1.51
CA VAL A 3 10.51 -8.07 0.07
C VAL A 3 11.70 -7.44 -0.67
N LEU A 4 12.35 -6.46 -0.05
CA LEU A 4 13.52 -5.78 -0.62
C LEU A 4 14.72 -6.73 -0.79
N GLY A 5 15.01 -7.56 0.23
CA GLY A 5 16.13 -8.49 0.17
C GLY A 5 15.99 -9.49 -0.97
N ALA A 6 14.78 -10.03 -1.17
CA ALA A 6 14.50 -10.95 -2.27
C ALA A 6 14.68 -10.30 -3.65
N MET A 7 14.30 -9.03 -3.81
CA MET A 7 14.51 -8.29 -5.07
C MET A 7 15.98 -8.03 -5.37
N ILE A 8 16.77 -7.64 -4.35
CA ILE A 8 18.22 -7.42 -4.49
C ILE A 8 18.93 -8.73 -4.89
N HIS A 9 18.54 -9.83 -4.25
CA HIS A 9 19.06 -11.16 -4.59
C HIS A 9 18.71 -11.57 -6.02
N LYS A 10 17.45 -11.41 -6.43
CA LYS A 10 16.97 -11.73 -7.79
C LYS A 10 17.71 -10.93 -8.87
N ALA A 11 18.12 -9.70 -8.56
CA ALA A 11 18.91 -8.87 -9.47
C ALA A 11 20.41 -9.24 -9.48
N GLY A 12 20.85 -10.17 -8.63
CA GLY A 12 22.24 -10.60 -8.46
C GLY A 12 23.11 -9.58 -7.72
N ALA A 13 22.51 -8.53 -7.15
CA ALA A 13 23.22 -7.45 -6.46
C ALA A 13 23.49 -7.78 -4.98
N GLY A 14 22.93 -8.87 -4.46
CA GLY A 14 23.15 -9.33 -3.09
C GLY A 14 22.91 -10.84 -2.93
N PRO A 15 23.34 -11.39 -1.78
CA PRO A 15 23.17 -12.80 -1.46
C PRO A 15 21.71 -13.10 -1.15
N GLU A 16 21.38 -14.38 -1.09
CA GLU A 16 20.04 -14.80 -0.66
C GLU A 16 19.77 -14.29 0.77
N PRO A 17 18.59 -13.71 1.06
CA PRO A 17 18.28 -13.22 2.40
C PRO A 17 18.30 -14.35 3.42
N ILE A 18 19.21 -14.28 4.39
CA ILE A 18 19.32 -15.27 5.46
C ILE A 18 18.17 -15.05 6.46
N PRO A 19 17.26 -16.04 6.66
CA PRO A 19 16.25 -15.95 7.72
C PRO A 19 16.92 -15.89 9.09
N HIS A 20 16.40 -15.07 10.00
CA HIS A 20 17.00 -14.89 11.34
C HIS A 20 17.23 -16.21 12.10
N LYS A 21 16.31 -17.16 11.97
CA LYS A 21 16.41 -18.48 12.63
C LYS A 21 17.50 -19.39 12.05
N GLU A 22 17.97 -19.10 10.85
CA GLU A 22 18.96 -19.91 10.13
C GLU A 22 20.33 -19.20 10.10
N LEU A 23 20.48 -18.07 10.79
CA LEU A 23 21.70 -17.29 10.77
C LEU A 23 22.84 -18.03 11.47
N THR A 24 23.92 -18.29 10.74
CA THR A 24 25.14 -18.90 11.26
C THR A 24 26.37 -18.08 10.87
N VAL A 25 27.49 -18.30 11.53
CA VAL A 25 28.74 -17.62 11.18
C VAL A 25 29.17 -17.96 9.74
N ASP A 26 28.98 -19.22 9.32
CA ASP A 26 29.36 -19.69 7.99
C ASP A 26 28.52 -19.05 6.87
N ASN A 27 27.19 -19.05 6.99
CA ASN A 27 26.36 -18.46 5.94
C ASN A 27 26.48 -16.93 5.88
N LEU A 28 26.72 -16.27 7.02
CA LEU A 28 27.02 -14.85 7.05
C LEU A 28 28.36 -14.54 6.38
N ARG A 29 29.41 -15.33 6.66
CA ARG A 29 30.72 -15.20 5.99
C ARG A 29 30.57 -15.34 4.47
N ASP A 30 29.83 -16.34 4.02
CA ASP A 30 29.68 -16.62 2.59
C ASP A 30 28.82 -15.55 1.89
N ALA A 31 27.79 -15.04 2.57
CA ALA A 31 27.04 -13.87 2.12
C ALA A 31 27.93 -12.61 1.99
N LEU A 32 28.82 -12.35 2.95
CA LEU A 32 29.76 -11.22 2.86
C LEU A 32 30.75 -11.37 1.71
N LYS A 33 31.29 -12.58 1.49
CA LYS A 33 32.14 -12.89 0.33
C LYS A 33 31.41 -12.63 -0.99
N PHE A 34 30.12 -12.97 -1.04
CA PHE A 34 29.30 -12.69 -2.21
C PHE A 34 29.15 -11.18 -2.46
N VAL A 35 28.80 -10.38 -1.44
CA VAL A 35 28.57 -8.93 -1.59
C VAL A 35 29.81 -8.19 -2.12
N ILE A 36 31.01 -8.61 -1.72
CA ILE A 36 32.25 -7.98 -2.18
C ILE A 36 32.71 -8.45 -3.56
N SER A 37 32.09 -9.49 -4.11
CA SER A 37 32.46 -10.08 -5.40
C SER A 37 32.31 -9.08 -6.55
N PRO A 38 33.11 -9.23 -7.63
CA PRO A 38 32.97 -8.38 -8.81
C PRO A 38 31.59 -8.46 -9.44
N SER A 39 30.96 -9.64 -9.49
CA SER A 39 29.63 -9.83 -10.09
C SER A 39 28.55 -9.05 -9.33
N ALA A 40 28.53 -9.14 -8.00
CA ALA A 40 27.59 -8.39 -7.16
C ALA A 40 27.75 -6.88 -7.34
N LYS A 41 28.99 -6.38 -7.38
CA LYS A 41 29.29 -4.95 -7.64
C LYS A 41 28.84 -4.50 -9.02
N HIS A 42 29.06 -5.31 -10.06
CA HIS A 42 28.60 -5.00 -11.41
C HIS A 42 27.07 -4.98 -11.50
N ALA A 43 26.40 -5.96 -10.90
CA ALA A 43 24.94 -6.01 -10.83
C ALA A 43 24.36 -4.79 -10.09
N ALA A 44 24.96 -4.42 -8.94
CA ALA A 44 24.58 -3.24 -8.19
C ALA A 44 24.81 -1.94 -8.98
N SER A 45 25.94 -1.80 -9.68
CA SER A 45 26.21 -0.63 -10.53
C SER A 45 25.24 -0.52 -11.70
N ARG A 46 24.89 -1.64 -12.33
CA ARG A 46 23.90 -1.69 -13.41
C ARG A 46 22.50 -1.30 -12.88
N MET A 47 22.08 -1.86 -11.76
CA MET A 47 20.83 -1.48 -11.08
C MET A 47 20.80 0.01 -10.74
N ALA A 48 21.90 0.56 -10.23
CA ALA A 48 21.98 1.99 -9.92
C ALA A 48 21.81 2.87 -11.17
N LYS A 49 22.39 2.46 -12.31
CA LYS A 49 22.20 3.15 -13.60
C LYS A 49 20.76 3.06 -14.09
N GLU A 50 20.14 1.88 -14.00
CA GLU A 50 18.74 1.66 -14.38
C GLU A 50 17.82 2.56 -13.54
N ILE A 51 17.98 2.55 -12.21
CA ILE A 51 17.21 3.41 -11.28
C ILE A 51 17.43 4.90 -11.60
N HIS A 52 18.66 5.32 -11.90
CA HIS A 52 18.95 6.71 -12.22
C HIS A 52 18.36 7.15 -13.57
N SER A 53 18.30 6.25 -14.55
CA SER A 53 17.70 6.51 -15.85
C SER A 53 16.17 6.48 -15.84
N GLU A 54 15.57 5.97 -14.76
CA GLU A 54 14.14 5.79 -14.64
C GLU A 54 13.47 7.07 -14.11
N ASP A 55 12.42 7.54 -14.79
CA ASP A 55 11.51 8.55 -14.25
C ASP A 55 10.40 7.88 -13.41
N GLY A 56 10.80 7.34 -12.26
CA GLY A 56 9.90 6.59 -11.37
C GLY A 56 8.81 7.48 -10.76
N VAL A 57 9.11 8.75 -10.54
CA VAL A 57 8.19 9.72 -9.93
C VAL A 57 7.07 10.06 -10.91
N THR A 58 7.39 10.50 -12.13
CA THR A 58 6.37 10.87 -13.12
C THR A 58 5.52 9.66 -13.47
N ARG A 59 6.13 8.49 -13.72
CA ARG A 59 5.38 7.26 -14.01
C ARG A 59 4.50 6.82 -12.83
N GLY A 60 4.97 6.99 -11.61
CA GLY A 60 4.19 6.74 -10.39
C GLY A 60 2.97 7.66 -10.31
N VAL A 61 3.16 8.95 -10.55
CA VAL A 61 2.08 9.95 -10.57
C VAL A 61 1.07 9.64 -11.68
N GLU A 62 1.53 9.40 -12.91
CA GLU A 62 0.66 9.03 -14.02
C GLU A 62 -0.14 7.76 -13.72
N SER A 63 0.52 6.73 -13.18
CA SER A 63 -0.15 5.49 -12.80
C SER A 63 -1.23 5.75 -11.75
N PHE A 64 -0.94 6.58 -10.74
CA PHE A 64 -1.93 6.99 -9.75
C PHE A 64 -3.13 7.68 -10.39
N TYR A 65 -2.92 8.68 -11.24
CA TYR A 65 -4.00 9.40 -11.92
C TYR A 65 -4.85 8.51 -12.83
N ARG A 66 -4.24 7.53 -13.52
CA ARG A 66 -4.98 6.55 -14.35
C ARG A 66 -5.94 5.68 -13.53
N HIS A 67 -5.63 5.44 -12.26
CA HIS A 67 -6.45 4.61 -11.37
C HIS A 67 -7.40 5.41 -10.47
N LEU A 68 -7.43 6.74 -10.59
CA LEU A 68 -8.40 7.56 -9.87
C LEU A 68 -9.80 7.38 -10.47
N PRO A 69 -10.86 7.21 -9.64
CA PRO A 69 -12.23 7.14 -10.11
C PRO A 69 -12.76 8.56 -10.45
N LEU A 70 -12.20 9.19 -11.49
CA LEU A 70 -12.44 10.61 -11.81
C LEU A 70 -13.93 10.96 -11.97
N LEU A 71 -14.73 10.05 -12.55
CA LEU A 71 -16.18 10.25 -12.69
C LEU A 71 -16.89 10.33 -11.33
N ASN A 72 -16.41 9.61 -10.32
CA ASN A 72 -16.95 9.68 -8.97
C ASN A 72 -16.36 10.83 -8.14
N MET A 73 -15.25 11.44 -8.59
CA MET A 73 -14.61 12.57 -7.89
C MET A 73 -15.18 13.93 -8.28
N ARG A 74 -15.79 14.03 -9.47
CA ARG A 74 -16.22 15.31 -10.04
C ARG A 74 -17.64 15.67 -9.62
N CYS A 75 -17.86 16.98 -9.50
CA CYS A 75 -19.18 17.58 -9.31
C CYS A 75 -20.03 17.41 -10.58
N ASP A 76 -21.29 17.07 -10.41
CA ASP A 76 -22.20 16.80 -11.53
C ASP A 76 -22.66 18.10 -12.23
N LEU A 77 -22.66 19.23 -11.52
CA LEU A 77 -23.01 20.55 -12.09
C LEU A 77 -21.81 21.28 -12.72
N ASP A 78 -20.60 21.00 -12.23
CA ASP A 78 -19.35 21.61 -12.72
C ASP A 78 -18.24 20.56 -12.69
N PRO A 79 -18.03 19.82 -13.79
CA PRO A 79 -17.04 18.75 -13.86
C PRO A 79 -15.58 19.21 -13.66
N SER A 80 -15.31 20.52 -13.70
CA SER A 80 -13.98 21.06 -13.41
C SER A 80 -13.64 21.05 -11.92
N ARG A 81 -14.65 20.87 -11.05
CA ARG A 81 -14.52 20.92 -9.59
C ARG A 81 -14.73 19.54 -8.96
N LEU A 82 -14.08 19.34 -7.81
CA LEU A 82 -14.25 18.14 -7.00
C LEU A 82 -15.58 18.16 -6.26
N ALA A 83 -16.28 17.04 -6.26
CA ALA A 83 -17.43 16.80 -5.42
C ALA A 83 -16.99 16.55 -3.97
N VAL A 84 -17.57 17.31 -3.05
CA VAL A 84 -17.33 17.21 -1.60
C VAL A 84 -18.61 16.81 -0.87
N TRP A 85 -19.77 17.08 -1.48
CA TRP A 85 -21.09 16.82 -0.92
C TRP A 85 -21.90 15.90 -1.82
N TRP A 86 -22.77 15.11 -1.20
CA TRP A 86 -23.78 14.28 -1.84
C TRP A 86 -25.14 14.76 -1.36
N SER A 87 -26.02 15.10 -2.31
CA SER A 87 -27.42 15.41 -2.01
C SER A 87 -28.24 14.15 -2.20
N THR A 88 -28.79 13.63 -1.12
CA THR A 88 -29.68 12.46 -1.15
C THR A 88 -31.03 12.81 -1.81
N ASP A 89 -31.52 14.03 -1.63
CA ASP A 89 -32.80 14.48 -2.21
C ASP A 89 -32.75 14.60 -3.74
N HIS A 90 -31.63 15.08 -4.29
CA HIS A 90 -31.47 15.28 -5.73
C HIS A 90 -30.63 14.21 -6.42
N CYS A 91 -30.03 13.29 -5.65
CA CYS A 91 -29.09 12.27 -6.14
C CYS A 91 -27.91 12.87 -6.94
N LEU A 92 -27.35 13.98 -6.45
CA LEU A 92 -26.26 14.71 -7.12
C LEU A 92 -25.03 14.84 -6.23
N LYS A 93 -23.85 14.73 -6.87
CA LYS A 93 -22.56 15.09 -6.28
C LYS A 93 -22.29 16.56 -6.52
N LEU A 94 -22.07 17.31 -5.46
CA LEU A 94 -21.87 18.75 -5.49
C LEU A 94 -20.47 19.11 -5.02
N SER A 95 -19.85 20.05 -5.73
CA SER A 95 -18.67 20.75 -5.20
C SER A 95 -19.07 21.68 -4.07
N ALA A 96 -18.11 22.07 -3.23
CA ALA A 96 -18.35 23.06 -2.18
C ALA A 96 -18.93 24.38 -2.75
N PHE A 97 -18.44 24.81 -3.92
CA PHE A 97 -18.93 26.01 -4.60
C PHE A 97 -20.39 25.88 -5.09
N ALA A 98 -20.69 24.76 -5.75
CA ALA A 98 -22.04 24.51 -6.26
C ALA A 98 -23.06 24.36 -5.12
N ALA A 99 -22.69 23.63 -4.05
CA ALA A 99 -23.52 23.48 -2.86
C ALA A 99 -23.81 24.83 -2.18
N GLN A 100 -22.78 25.67 -1.99
CA GLN A 100 -22.96 27.00 -1.41
C GLN A 100 -23.87 27.89 -2.26
N THR A 101 -23.67 27.88 -3.58
CA THR A 101 -24.48 28.70 -4.50
C THR A 101 -25.96 28.29 -4.45
N LEU A 102 -26.24 26.99 -4.36
CA LEU A 102 -27.61 26.48 -4.24
C LEU A 102 -28.23 26.80 -2.86
N ALA A 103 -27.43 26.76 -1.81
CA ALA A 103 -27.85 27.16 -0.46
C ALA A 103 -28.20 28.66 -0.41
N ASP A 104 -27.37 29.52 -0.99
CA ASP A 104 -27.62 30.96 -1.07
C ASP A 104 -28.90 31.28 -1.88
N ALA A 105 -29.15 30.51 -2.94
CA ALA A 105 -30.37 30.58 -3.75
C ALA A 105 -31.60 29.94 -3.08
N LYS A 106 -31.47 29.41 -1.85
CA LYS A 106 -32.49 28.68 -1.09
C LYS A 106 -33.09 27.49 -1.85
N GLN A 107 -32.30 26.88 -2.74
CA GLN A 107 -32.67 25.68 -3.49
C GLN A 107 -32.26 24.39 -2.76
N LEU A 108 -31.41 24.51 -1.74
CA LEU A 108 -30.86 23.41 -1.00
C LEU A 108 -30.54 23.86 0.43
N ASP A 109 -30.63 22.95 1.39
CA ASP A 109 -30.12 23.14 2.76
C ASP A 109 -28.75 22.48 2.90
N MET A 110 -27.80 23.17 3.56
CA MET A 110 -26.47 22.61 3.81
C MET A 110 -26.51 21.47 4.82
N ASP A 111 -27.46 21.51 5.75
CA ASP A 111 -27.59 20.50 6.81
C ASP A 111 -28.16 19.16 6.30
N SER A 112 -28.79 19.16 5.13
CA SER A 112 -29.29 17.93 4.48
C SER A 112 -28.25 17.24 3.57
N LEU A 113 -27.06 17.82 3.41
CA LEU A 113 -26.00 17.24 2.59
C LEU A 113 -25.15 16.24 3.36
N ASP A 114 -24.90 15.11 2.71
CA ASP A 114 -23.96 14.11 3.19
C ASP A 114 -22.55 14.40 2.65
N VAL A 115 -21.52 14.09 3.43
CA VAL A 115 -20.13 14.21 2.94
C VAL A 115 -19.88 13.15 1.87
N HIS A 116 -19.53 13.59 0.66
CA HIS A 116 -19.24 12.70 -0.46
C HIS A 116 -17.86 12.05 -0.30
N ARG A 117 -17.84 10.74 -0.07
CA ARG A 117 -16.60 9.95 -0.02
C ARG A 117 -16.43 9.20 -1.33
N THR A 118 -15.56 9.70 -2.20
CA THR A 118 -15.31 9.09 -3.52
C THR A 118 -14.87 7.63 -3.43
N LYS A 119 -14.04 7.29 -2.44
CA LYS A 119 -13.58 5.92 -2.21
C LYS A 119 -13.15 5.74 -0.76
N ASP A 120 -13.85 4.89 -0.03
CA ASP A 120 -13.42 4.47 1.29
C ASP A 120 -12.36 3.36 1.16
N TYR A 121 -11.13 3.69 1.53
CA TYR A 121 -10.08 2.69 1.69
C TYR A 121 -10.14 2.17 3.12
N ASN A 122 -10.59 0.93 3.31
CA ASN A 122 -10.57 0.31 4.61
C ASN A 122 -9.13 0.03 5.02
N SER A 123 -8.54 0.95 5.81
CA SER A 123 -7.17 0.83 6.31
C SER A 123 -7.01 -0.25 7.38
N ARG A 124 -8.13 -0.74 7.92
CA ARG A 124 -8.15 -1.90 8.82
C ARG A 124 -8.45 -3.14 8.02
N LYS A 125 -7.52 -4.10 8.02
CA LYS A 125 -7.79 -5.46 7.57
C LYS A 125 -8.84 -6.03 8.54
N GLN A 126 -10.11 -6.03 8.14
CA GLN A 126 -11.15 -6.66 8.94
C GLN A 126 -10.77 -8.14 9.05
N VAL A 127 -10.55 -8.61 10.27
CA VAL A 127 -10.39 -10.03 10.54
C VAL A 127 -11.67 -10.67 10.04
N SER A 128 -11.56 -11.40 8.93
CA SER A 128 -12.68 -12.06 8.27
C SER A 128 -13.24 -13.08 9.25
N ASP A 129 -14.34 -12.72 9.92
CA ASP A 129 -15.13 -13.55 10.82
C ASP A 129 -14.56 -13.81 12.25
N PRO A 130 -15.37 -13.64 13.32
CA PRO A 130 -14.97 -13.88 14.72
C PRO A 130 -14.48 -15.32 14.99
N VAL A 131 -14.92 -16.31 14.23
CA VAL A 131 -14.42 -17.70 14.37
C VAL A 131 -13.00 -17.81 13.85
N SER A 132 -12.71 -17.25 12.67
CA SER A 132 -11.35 -17.24 12.12
C SER A 132 -10.41 -16.33 12.91
N GLY A 133 -10.92 -15.21 13.45
CA GLY A 133 -10.16 -14.34 14.34
C GLY A 133 -9.72 -15.00 15.64
N GLY A 134 -10.65 -15.70 16.30
CA GLY A 134 -10.35 -16.49 17.50
C GLY A 134 -9.46 -17.70 17.22
N ALA A 135 -9.76 -18.47 16.16
CA ALA A 135 -8.98 -19.64 15.78
C ALA A 135 -7.55 -19.28 15.39
N SER A 136 -7.32 -18.15 14.72
CA SER A 136 -5.97 -17.69 14.36
C SER A 136 -5.14 -17.36 15.60
N ALA A 137 -5.74 -16.70 16.60
CA ALA A 137 -5.04 -16.34 17.83
C ALA A 137 -4.66 -17.59 18.65
N ILE A 138 -5.57 -18.55 18.74
CA ILE A 138 -5.32 -19.84 19.41
C ILE A 138 -4.26 -20.63 18.63
N PHE A 139 -4.40 -20.74 17.31
CA PHE A 139 -3.44 -21.44 16.46
C PHE A 139 -2.03 -20.88 16.62
N TRP A 140 -1.86 -19.55 16.54
CA TRP A 140 -0.57 -18.89 16.75
C TRP A 140 0.02 -19.13 18.14
N THR A 141 -0.82 -19.15 19.18
CA THR A 141 -0.38 -19.41 20.56
C THR A 141 0.14 -20.85 20.70
N VAL A 142 -0.61 -21.80 20.13
CA VAL A 142 -0.24 -23.22 20.13
C VAL A 142 1.04 -23.46 19.33
N THR A 143 1.17 -22.87 18.13
CA THR A 143 2.39 -23.06 17.32
C THR A 143 3.65 -22.49 17.99
N HIS A 144 3.55 -21.31 18.62
CA HIS A 144 4.70 -20.73 19.33
C HIS A 144 5.07 -21.50 20.60
N TYR A 145 4.06 -22.03 21.32
CA TYR A 145 4.31 -22.85 22.50
C TYR A 145 5.05 -24.15 22.14
N TYR A 146 4.62 -24.87 21.10
CA TYR A 146 5.29 -26.09 20.66
C TYR A 146 6.68 -25.83 20.05
N ALA A 147 6.87 -24.73 19.31
CA ALA A 147 8.19 -24.34 18.80
C ALA A 147 9.17 -24.01 19.95
N GLY A 148 8.71 -23.38 21.03
CA GLY A 148 9.54 -23.07 22.20
C GLY A 148 9.96 -24.30 23.02
N ILE A 149 9.21 -25.39 22.98
CA ILE A 149 9.56 -26.65 23.68
C ILE A 149 10.52 -27.51 22.85
N ALA A 150 10.45 -27.43 21.52
CA ALA A 150 11.34 -28.17 20.62
C ALA A 150 12.78 -27.59 20.58
N GLU A 151 13.01 -26.35 21.01
CA GLU A 151 14.34 -25.71 21.08
C GLU A 151 15.08 -25.98 22.41
N ILE A 152 14.51 -26.77 23.34
CA ILE A 152 15.09 -27.08 24.66
C ILE A 152 15.76 -28.49 24.68
N PHE A 153 15.73 -29.22 23.56
CA PHE A 153 16.43 -30.51 23.37
C PHE A 153 17.28 -30.51 22.10
#